data_AF-A0A1G4JJZ9-F1
#
_entry.id   AF-A0A1G4JJZ9-F1
#
_cell.length_a   1.000
_cell.length_b   1.000
_cell.length_c   1.000
_cell.angle_alpha   90.00
_cell.angle_beta   90.00
_cell.angle_gamma   90.00
#
_symmetry.space_group_name_H-M   'P 1'
#
loop_
_entity.id
_entity.type
_entity.pdbx_description
1 polymer ?
#
loop_
_entity_poly.entity_id
_entity_poly.type
_entity_poly.pdbx_seq_one_letter_code
_entity_poly.pdbx_strand_id
1 'polypeptide(L)'
;MKLLSTSRCAERKHKTCPMAAIPETIDPSRLADNVLEYLSEHIETHYRIAVLIVGPPGSGKSTVSAQLCNELNARYQEYFGSKNTRKAQLLQTFDATSQRDFLCRNIPVFSAEDTQKAIGPSFDHIEDLKFKPHRFQNIANDSEIIVSRGGLSNSIRIAASGPRSMAEGGQLAQIVPMDGFHLSREHLDHFSNPQEAHNRRGSPETFDSNNCLQLCRILAESCQITPPVQAKWEGELFDKINSSFSDTVPSIYIPGFDHALKDPTMDEHCVDASTRIIVIEGLYLLLNEENWKDIYPAFKKTNAVLVWKLDLPVDELERRVAKRHVESGLAPTLESGINRFRENDFMNAIKIREQSIEADDILTLSNI
;
A
#
# COMPACT_ATOMS: atom_id res chain seq x y z
N MET A 1 -24.60 -46.19 -27.33
CA MET A 1 -25.00 -45.20 -28.34
C MET A 1 -25.77 -44.09 -27.62
N LYS A 2 -25.36 -42.83 -27.83
CA LYS A 2 -25.84 -41.57 -27.20
C LYS A 2 -27.38 -41.48 -27.13
N LEU A 3 -27.99 -40.81 -26.16
CA LEU A 3 -28.20 -39.36 -26.20
C LEU A 3 -28.49 -38.74 -24.82
N LEU A 4 -27.73 -37.70 -24.53
CA LEU A 4 -27.83 -36.76 -23.41
C LEU A 4 -28.88 -35.68 -23.75
N SER A 5 -29.73 -35.30 -22.79
CA SER A 5 -30.45 -34.01 -22.83
C SER A 5 -29.68 -33.00 -21.99
N THR A 6 -29.08 -32.01 -22.63
CA THR A 6 -28.40 -30.89 -21.98
C THR A 6 -29.37 -29.73 -21.79
N SER A 7 -29.55 -29.31 -20.53
CA SER A 7 -30.16 -28.03 -20.17
C SER A 7 -29.19 -26.90 -20.51
N ARG A 8 -29.67 -25.89 -21.24
CA ARG A 8 -28.92 -24.68 -21.60
C ARG A 8 -28.90 -23.74 -20.39
N CYS A 9 -27.75 -23.63 -19.73
CA CYS A 9 -27.43 -22.48 -18.90
C CYS A 9 -26.87 -21.38 -19.81
N ALA A 10 -27.45 -20.18 -19.77
CA ALA A 10 -27.05 -19.06 -20.60
C ALA A 10 -25.71 -18.47 -20.09
N GLU A 11 -24.65 -18.64 -20.89
CA GLU A 11 -23.38 -17.95 -20.70
C GLU A 11 -23.57 -16.44 -20.90
N ARG A 12 -23.51 -15.67 -19.82
CA ARG A 12 -23.28 -14.22 -19.88
C ARG A 12 -21.83 -14.02 -20.34
N LYS A 13 -21.65 -13.67 -21.61
CA LYS A 13 -20.37 -13.20 -22.14
C LYS A 13 -19.97 -11.93 -21.39
N HIS A 14 -18.94 -12.03 -20.55
CA HIS A 14 -18.17 -10.88 -20.10
C HIS A 14 -17.59 -10.19 -21.34
N LYS A 15 -18.13 -9.02 -21.68
CA LYS A 15 -17.48 -8.11 -22.62
C LYS A 15 -16.25 -7.57 -21.90
N THR A 16 -15.07 -8.04 -22.29
CA THR A 16 -13.82 -7.35 -21.96
C THR A 16 -13.88 -5.99 -22.66
N CYS A 17 -13.93 -4.93 -21.85
CA CYS A 17 -13.79 -3.57 -22.34
C CYS A 17 -12.35 -3.40 -22.82
N PRO A 18 -12.09 -2.80 -24.01
CA PRO A 18 -10.73 -2.45 -24.39
C PRO A 18 -10.24 -1.38 -23.40
N MET A 19 -9.19 -1.69 -22.63
CA MET A 19 -8.50 -0.70 -21.79
C MET A 19 -8.18 0.52 -22.66
N ALA A 20 -8.59 1.70 -22.22
CA ALA A 20 -8.23 2.96 -22.87
C ALA A 20 -6.71 3.00 -23.05
N ALA A 21 -6.24 3.40 -24.23
CA ALA A 21 -4.82 3.48 -24.54
C ALA A 21 -4.12 4.47 -23.58
N ILE A 22 -3.19 3.97 -22.78
CA ILE A 22 -2.54 4.72 -21.70
C ILE A 22 -1.31 5.47 -22.26
N PRO A 23 -1.04 6.72 -21.88
CA PRO A 23 0.04 7.50 -22.47
C PRO A 23 1.43 7.01 -22.02
N GLU A 24 2.40 7.08 -22.91
CA GLU A 24 3.82 6.86 -22.63
C GLU A 24 4.43 7.87 -21.64
N THR A 25 3.67 8.89 -21.19
CA THR A 25 4.08 10.01 -20.32
C THR A 25 3.29 10.06 -19.02
N ILE A 26 3.98 10.27 -17.89
CA ILE A 26 3.37 10.42 -16.56
C ILE A 26 2.70 11.79 -16.45
N ASP A 27 1.39 11.84 -16.71
CA ASP A 27 0.52 12.99 -16.47
C ASP A 27 -0.40 12.70 -15.27
N PRO A 28 -0.22 13.38 -14.12
CA PRO A 28 -1.05 13.15 -12.93
C PRO A 28 -2.55 13.27 -13.17
N SER A 29 -2.99 14.16 -14.07
CA SER A 29 -4.41 14.33 -14.38
C SER A 29 -4.99 13.12 -15.08
N ARG A 30 -4.26 12.55 -16.06
CA ARG A 30 -4.67 11.33 -16.76
C ARG A 30 -4.60 10.09 -15.87
N LEU A 31 -3.59 10.02 -15.00
CA LEU A 31 -3.51 8.95 -14.01
C LEU A 31 -4.70 9.00 -13.04
N ALA A 32 -5.09 10.21 -12.60
CA ALA A 32 -6.28 10.39 -11.78
C ALA A 32 -7.58 10.01 -12.52
N ASP A 33 -7.71 10.35 -13.81
CA ASP A 33 -8.84 9.92 -14.65
C ASP A 33 -8.97 8.39 -14.67
N ASN A 34 -7.86 7.69 -14.97
CA ASN A 34 -7.83 6.22 -15.00
C ASN A 34 -8.21 5.60 -13.66
N VAL A 35 -7.75 6.18 -12.55
CA VAL A 35 -8.05 5.69 -11.19
C VAL A 35 -9.53 5.92 -10.84
N LEU A 36 -10.10 7.07 -11.17
CA LEU A 36 -11.50 7.38 -10.91
C LEU A 36 -12.44 6.54 -11.79
N GLU A 37 -12.09 6.32 -13.06
CA GLU A 37 -12.80 5.41 -13.95
C GLU A 37 -12.80 3.99 -13.38
N TYR A 38 -11.63 3.47 -13.01
CA TYR A 38 -11.50 2.15 -12.39
C TYR A 38 -12.29 2.05 -11.08
N LEU A 39 -12.23 3.07 -10.20
CA LEU A 39 -13.05 3.09 -8.99
C LEU A 39 -14.55 3.04 -9.30
N SER A 40 -15.00 3.76 -10.33
CA SER A 40 -16.41 3.80 -10.73
C SER A 40 -16.95 2.44 -11.17
N GLU A 41 -16.13 1.61 -11.80
CA GLU A 41 -16.47 0.25 -12.21
C GLU A 41 -16.58 -0.72 -11.02
N HIS A 42 -15.90 -0.42 -9.91
CA HIS A 42 -15.78 -1.32 -8.75
C HIS A 42 -16.57 -0.85 -7.52
N ILE A 43 -17.07 0.39 -7.51
CA ILE A 43 -17.67 1.04 -6.32
C ILE A 43 -18.86 0.29 -5.71
N GLU A 44 -19.55 -0.55 -6.49
CA GLU A 44 -20.71 -1.33 -6.03
C GLU A 44 -20.31 -2.68 -5.41
N THR A 45 -19.08 -3.15 -5.66
CA THR A 45 -18.59 -4.48 -5.23
C THR A 45 -17.42 -4.40 -4.26
N HIS A 46 -16.69 -3.29 -4.25
CA HIS A 46 -15.50 -3.08 -3.45
C HIS A 46 -15.61 -1.77 -2.67
N TYR A 47 -15.25 -1.81 -1.38
CA TYR A 47 -15.22 -0.60 -0.58
C TYR A 47 -14.19 0.39 -1.12
N ARG A 48 -13.04 -0.09 -1.59
CA ARG A 48 -11.94 0.75 -2.08
C ARG A 48 -11.13 0.00 -3.13
N ILE A 49 -10.29 0.74 -3.86
CA ILE A 49 -9.32 0.19 -4.82
C ILE A 49 -7.88 0.48 -4.35
N ALA A 50 -6.94 -0.29 -4.86
CA ALA A 50 -5.50 -0.07 -4.67
C ALA A 50 -4.81 0.34 -5.98
N VAL A 51 -3.77 1.16 -5.86
CA VAL A 51 -2.84 1.50 -6.93
C VAL A 51 -1.44 1.17 -6.43
N LEU A 52 -0.77 0.21 -7.06
CA LEU A 52 0.63 -0.10 -6.76
C LEU A 52 1.54 0.70 -7.69
N ILE A 53 2.41 1.54 -7.13
CA ILE A 53 3.41 2.31 -7.87
C ILE A 53 4.80 1.80 -7.50
N VAL A 54 5.43 1.11 -8.44
CA VAL A 54 6.66 0.34 -8.20
C VAL A 54 7.78 0.91 -9.03
N GLY A 55 8.96 1.11 -8.46
CA GLY A 55 10.08 1.59 -9.24
C GLY A 55 11.39 1.66 -8.46
N PRO A 56 12.54 1.61 -9.16
CA PRO A 56 13.85 1.63 -8.53
C PRO A 56 14.14 2.94 -7.78
N PRO A 57 15.21 3.01 -6.96
CA PRO A 57 15.66 4.26 -6.37
C PRO A 57 15.85 5.35 -7.44
N GLY A 58 15.34 6.55 -7.20
CA GLY A 58 15.41 7.67 -8.16
C GLY A 58 14.36 7.66 -9.27
N SER A 59 13.52 6.64 -9.37
CA SER A 59 12.48 6.54 -10.42
C SER A 59 11.41 7.63 -10.35
N GLY A 60 11.22 8.25 -9.18
CA GLY A 60 10.20 9.28 -8.98
C GLY A 60 8.88 8.76 -8.41
N LYS A 61 8.79 7.49 -8.00
CA LYS A 61 7.57 6.91 -7.38
C LYS A 61 6.91 7.82 -6.35
N SER A 62 7.66 8.33 -5.37
CA SER A 62 7.12 9.22 -4.31
C SER A 62 6.55 10.52 -4.83
N THR A 63 7.14 11.06 -5.91
CA THR A 63 6.63 12.24 -6.58
C THR A 63 5.33 11.93 -7.32
N VAL A 64 5.28 10.82 -8.07
CA VAL A 64 4.08 10.40 -8.81
C VAL A 64 2.93 10.08 -7.85
N SER A 65 3.21 9.33 -6.77
CA SER A 65 2.25 9.01 -5.71
C SER A 65 1.68 10.27 -5.06
N ALA A 66 2.54 11.25 -4.72
CA ALA A 66 2.13 12.52 -4.15
C ALA A 66 1.26 13.34 -5.11
N GLN A 67 1.67 13.47 -6.37
CA GLN A 67 0.93 14.21 -7.38
C GLN A 67 -0.45 13.58 -7.64
N LEU A 68 -0.51 12.25 -7.79
CA LEU A 68 -1.76 11.52 -7.97
C LEU A 68 -2.70 11.70 -6.78
N CYS A 69 -2.19 11.51 -5.56
CA CYS A 69 -2.99 11.62 -4.35
C CYS A 69 -3.54 13.04 -4.17
N ASN A 70 -2.72 14.06 -4.44
CA ASN A 70 -3.12 15.46 -4.39
C ASN A 70 -4.21 15.77 -5.44
N GLU A 71 -4.05 15.29 -6.67
CA GLU A 71 -5.01 15.48 -7.75
C GLU A 71 -6.38 14.84 -7.42
N LEU A 72 -6.37 13.58 -6.96
CA LEU A 72 -7.59 12.85 -6.58
C LEU A 72 -8.34 13.55 -5.44
N ASN A 73 -7.61 13.98 -4.41
CA ASN A 73 -8.19 14.67 -3.25
C ASN A 73 -8.69 16.07 -3.63
N ALA A 74 -7.95 16.82 -4.47
CA ALA A 74 -8.37 18.15 -4.92
C ALA A 74 -9.69 18.10 -5.69
N ARG A 75 -9.84 17.16 -6.63
CA ARG A 75 -11.09 16.97 -7.39
C ARG A 75 -12.27 16.63 -6.50
N TYR A 76 -12.05 15.77 -5.51
CA TYR A 76 -13.10 15.40 -4.56
C TYR A 76 -13.51 16.58 -3.67
N GLN A 77 -12.56 17.40 -3.22
CA GLN A 77 -12.83 18.60 -2.43
C GLN A 77 -13.57 19.68 -3.25
N GLU A 78 -13.18 19.88 -4.52
CA GLU A 78 -13.88 20.77 -5.45
C GLU A 78 -15.33 20.31 -5.68
N TYR A 79 -15.53 19.00 -5.84
CA TYR A 79 -16.88 18.43 -5.94
C TYR A 79 -17.70 18.68 -4.67
N PHE A 80 -17.10 18.47 -3.50
CA PHE A 80 -17.76 18.66 -2.21
C PHE A 80 -18.17 20.11 -1.96
N GLY A 81 -17.36 21.08 -2.41
CA GLY A 81 -17.63 22.52 -2.25
C GLY A 81 -18.59 23.12 -3.29
N SER A 82 -18.70 22.54 -4.48
CA SER A 82 -19.48 23.10 -5.61
C SER A 82 -20.96 22.73 -5.59
N LYS A 83 -21.30 21.52 -5.14
CA LYS A 83 -22.71 21.10 -4.95
C LYS A 83 -23.11 21.38 -3.51
N ASN A 84 -24.37 21.77 -3.28
CA ASN A 84 -25.00 21.82 -1.94
C ASN A 84 -25.28 20.37 -1.46
N THR A 85 -24.23 19.54 -1.55
CA THR A 85 -24.28 18.09 -1.57
C THR A 85 -24.67 17.58 -0.19
N ARG A 86 -25.46 16.50 -0.14
CA ARG A 86 -25.72 15.78 1.11
C ARG A 86 -24.37 15.53 1.79
N LYS A 87 -24.20 16.05 3.01
CA LYS A 87 -22.97 15.83 3.80
C LYS A 87 -22.62 14.35 3.73
N ALA A 88 -21.35 14.02 3.46
CA ALA A 88 -20.88 12.65 3.56
C ALA A 88 -21.30 12.09 4.93
N GLN A 89 -22.09 11.02 4.92
CA GLN A 89 -22.64 10.41 6.12
C GLN A 89 -22.03 9.04 6.27
N LEU A 90 -21.44 8.78 7.45
CA LEU A 90 -21.14 7.42 7.86
C LEU A 90 -22.47 6.71 8.11
N LEU A 91 -22.74 5.68 7.32
CA LEU A 91 -23.93 4.86 7.53
C LEU A 91 -23.69 3.95 8.72
N GLN A 92 -24.47 4.14 9.79
CA GLN A 92 -24.45 3.28 10.96
C GLN A 92 -25.00 1.90 10.59
N THR A 93 -24.19 0.86 10.78
CA THR A 93 -24.61 -0.52 10.52
C THR A 93 -24.72 -1.31 11.85
N PHE A 94 -25.91 -1.84 12.12
CA PHE A 94 -26.26 -2.49 13.40
C PHE A 94 -25.78 -3.95 13.54
N ASP A 95 -25.27 -4.55 12.46
CA ASP A 95 -24.79 -5.93 12.41
C ASP A 95 -23.27 -5.95 12.17
N ALA A 96 -22.51 -5.65 13.21
CA ALA A 96 -21.05 -5.59 13.16
C ALA A 96 -20.46 -6.92 13.67
N THR A 97 -20.32 -7.92 12.80
CA THR A 97 -19.07 -8.68 12.90
C THR A 97 -17.99 -7.65 12.64
N SER A 98 -17.16 -7.34 13.66
CA SER A 98 -16.22 -6.23 13.56
C SER A 98 -15.34 -6.45 12.34
N GLN A 99 -15.37 -5.53 11.35
CA GLN A 99 -14.52 -5.67 10.15
C GLN A 99 -13.03 -5.73 10.55
N ARG A 100 -12.65 -5.20 11.72
CA ARG A 100 -11.36 -5.46 12.36
C ARG A 100 -11.11 -6.95 12.55
N ASP A 101 -12.06 -7.68 13.14
CA ASP A 101 -11.94 -9.12 13.37
C ASP A 101 -11.85 -9.89 12.06
N PHE A 102 -12.59 -9.46 11.03
CA PHE A 102 -12.41 -9.97 9.67
C PHE A 102 -10.97 -9.78 9.21
N LEU A 103 -10.44 -8.56 9.19
CA LEU A 103 -9.06 -8.27 8.75
C LEU A 103 -7.98 -8.98 9.58
N CYS A 104 -8.25 -9.27 10.85
CA CYS A 104 -7.32 -9.95 11.77
C CYS A 104 -7.47 -11.48 11.81
N ARG A 105 -8.48 -12.07 11.14
CA ARG A 105 -8.91 -13.48 11.35
C ARG A 105 -7.82 -14.53 11.12
N ASN A 106 -6.89 -14.24 10.21
CA ASN A 106 -5.82 -15.17 9.82
C ASN A 106 -4.47 -14.87 10.49
N ILE A 107 -4.44 -13.91 11.42
CA ILE A 107 -3.22 -13.51 12.11
C ILE A 107 -3.21 -14.17 13.50
N PRO A 108 -2.20 -15.01 13.80
CA PRO A 108 -2.10 -15.68 15.09
C PRO A 108 -1.95 -14.66 16.23
N VAL A 109 -2.55 -14.96 17.38
CA VAL A 109 -2.46 -14.13 18.58
C VAL A 109 -1.25 -14.57 19.40
N PHE A 110 -0.45 -13.62 19.89
CA PHE A 110 0.63 -13.93 20.81
C PHE A 110 0.12 -14.47 22.15
N SER A 111 0.94 -15.30 22.79
CA SER A 111 0.73 -15.63 24.21
C SER A 111 0.94 -14.38 25.09
N ALA A 112 0.53 -14.43 26.35
CA ALA A 112 0.78 -13.33 27.29
C ALA A 112 2.30 -13.08 27.48
N GLU A 113 3.11 -14.14 27.50
CA GLU A 113 4.56 -14.05 27.61
C GLU A 113 5.16 -13.40 26.35
N ASP A 114 4.76 -13.86 25.17
CA ASP A 114 5.29 -13.33 23.91
C ASP A 114 4.84 -11.89 23.66
N THR A 115 3.63 -11.52 24.11
CA THR A 115 3.16 -10.13 24.08
C THR A 115 4.11 -9.24 24.90
N GLN A 116 4.53 -9.69 26.08
CA GLN A 116 5.43 -8.92 26.93
C GLN A 116 6.81 -8.75 26.29
N LYS A 117 7.30 -9.77 25.58
CA LYS A 117 8.54 -9.71 24.78
C LYS A 117 8.40 -8.79 23.57
N ALA A 118 7.27 -8.87 22.86
CA ALA A 118 7.00 -8.08 21.65
C ALA A 118 6.83 -6.58 21.93
N ILE A 119 6.41 -6.21 23.14
CA ILE A 119 6.35 -4.80 23.59
C ILE A 119 7.75 -4.26 23.90
N GLY A 120 8.70 -5.13 24.28
CA GLY A 120 10.10 -4.79 24.47
C GLY A 120 10.94 -4.94 23.20
N PRO A 121 12.23 -4.56 23.25
CA PRO A 121 13.16 -4.89 22.18
C PRO A 121 13.36 -6.41 22.13
N SER A 122 13.07 -7.01 20.98
CA SER A 122 13.30 -8.43 20.68
C SER A 122 13.97 -8.55 19.32
N PHE A 123 15.02 -9.36 19.26
CA PHE A 123 15.85 -9.51 18.06
C PHE A 123 16.01 -10.98 17.64
N ASP A 124 15.16 -11.88 18.16
CA ASP A 124 15.32 -13.33 18.00
C ASP A 124 15.06 -13.82 16.56
N HIS A 125 14.33 -13.03 15.76
CA HIS A 125 13.82 -13.43 14.44
C HIS A 125 14.15 -12.41 13.32
N ILE A 126 15.04 -11.46 13.56
CA ILE A 126 15.32 -10.32 12.66
C ILE A 126 15.65 -10.70 11.21
N GLU A 127 16.35 -11.82 11.01
CA GLU A 127 16.73 -12.33 9.69
C GLU A 127 15.79 -13.46 9.20
N ASP A 128 14.81 -13.89 10.00
CA ASP A 128 13.88 -14.96 9.65
C ASP A 128 12.72 -14.47 8.78
N LEU A 129 12.89 -14.62 7.47
CA LEU A 129 11.86 -14.31 6.47
C LEU A 129 10.61 -15.20 6.55
N LYS A 130 10.65 -16.30 7.32
CA LYS A 130 9.51 -17.20 7.53
C LYS A 130 8.79 -16.94 8.85
N PHE A 131 9.31 -16.03 9.68
CA PHE A 131 8.67 -15.64 10.93
C PHE A 131 7.27 -15.08 10.66
N LYS A 132 6.24 -15.74 11.16
CA LYS A 132 4.86 -15.31 10.89
C LYS A 132 4.55 -14.04 11.70
N PRO A 133 3.92 -13.03 11.09
CA PRO A 133 3.35 -11.92 11.84
C PRO A 133 2.35 -12.42 12.88
N HIS A 134 2.38 -11.81 14.06
CA HIS A 134 1.46 -12.11 15.16
C HIS A 134 0.81 -10.82 15.64
N ARG A 135 -0.35 -10.96 16.28
CA ARG A 135 -1.08 -9.83 16.86
C ARG A 135 -1.29 -9.95 18.35
N PHE A 136 -1.49 -8.82 19.00
CA PHE A 136 -1.96 -8.72 20.38
C PHE A 136 -2.85 -7.49 20.54
N GLN A 137 -3.75 -7.55 21.51
CA GLN A 137 -4.68 -6.46 21.76
C GLN A 137 -4.03 -5.37 22.62
N ASN A 138 -4.16 -4.12 22.19
CA ASN A 138 -3.90 -2.95 23.00
C ASN A 138 -5.21 -2.50 23.67
N ILE A 139 -5.33 -2.81 24.96
CA ILE A 139 -6.54 -2.54 25.76
C ILE A 139 -6.76 -1.03 25.94
N ALA A 140 -5.70 -0.22 25.93
CA ALA A 140 -5.80 1.22 26.24
C ALA A 140 -6.60 2.00 25.19
N ASN A 141 -6.63 1.53 23.94
CA ASN A 141 -7.30 2.20 22.82
C ASN A 141 -8.12 1.24 21.93
N ASP A 142 -8.47 0.06 22.46
CA ASP A 142 -9.21 -1.01 21.77
C ASP A 142 -8.74 -1.25 20.33
N SER A 143 -7.43 -1.50 20.18
CA SER A 143 -6.82 -1.79 18.89
C SER A 143 -6.05 -3.10 18.89
N GLU A 144 -5.85 -3.66 17.70
CA GLU A 144 -5.00 -4.82 17.46
C GLU A 144 -3.66 -4.31 16.94
N ILE A 145 -2.55 -4.71 17.56
CA ILE A 145 -1.20 -4.42 17.10
C ILE A 145 -0.65 -5.68 16.47
N ILE A 146 -0.13 -5.56 15.24
CA ILE A 146 0.47 -6.64 14.47
C ILE A 146 1.95 -6.33 14.27
N VAL A 147 2.79 -7.27 14.69
CA VAL A 147 4.25 -7.17 14.58
C VAL A 147 4.82 -8.40 13.90
N SER A 148 6.02 -8.25 13.33
CA SER A 148 6.81 -9.36 12.83
C SER A 148 8.27 -9.15 13.21
N ARG A 149 9.23 -9.55 12.35
CA ARG A 149 10.66 -9.52 12.65
C ARG A 149 11.25 -8.12 12.88
N GLY A 150 10.57 -7.06 12.45
CA GLY A 150 10.92 -5.67 12.69
C GLY A 150 10.34 -5.07 13.98
N GLY A 151 9.67 -5.88 14.80
CA GLY A 151 9.14 -5.46 16.10
C GLY A 151 8.11 -4.33 16.01
N LEU A 152 8.00 -3.55 17.09
CA LEU A 152 7.04 -2.44 17.19
C LEU A 152 7.30 -1.31 16.19
N SER A 153 8.57 -1.08 15.85
CA SER A 153 8.99 -0.02 14.92
C SER A 153 8.33 -0.15 13.54
N ASN A 154 8.03 -1.38 13.11
CA ASN A 154 7.34 -1.66 11.85
C ASN A 154 5.90 -2.17 12.08
N SER A 155 5.31 -1.90 13.24
CA SER A 155 3.99 -2.43 13.60
C SER A 155 2.85 -1.83 12.77
N ILE A 156 1.83 -2.66 12.53
CA ILE A 156 0.54 -2.24 11.96
C ILE A 156 -0.46 -2.22 13.10
N ARG A 157 -1.30 -1.19 13.17
CA ARG A 157 -2.34 -1.11 14.20
C ARG A 157 -3.72 -0.98 13.59
N ILE A 158 -4.68 -1.78 14.03
CA ILE A 158 -6.07 -1.76 13.53
C ILE A 158 -7.00 -1.41 14.69
N ALA A 159 -7.66 -0.26 14.61
CA ALA A 159 -8.60 0.22 15.62
C ALA A 159 -10.06 0.09 15.16
N ALA A 160 -10.94 -0.29 16.09
CA ALA A 160 -12.38 -0.25 15.87
C ALA A 160 -12.84 1.21 15.82
N SER A 161 -13.29 1.66 14.65
CA SER A 161 -13.93 2.96 14.32
C SER A 161 -13.32 4.26 14.89
N GLY A 162 -12.90 5.13 13.97
CA GLY A 162 -12.61 6.54 14.25
C GLY A 162 -11.90 7.22 13.07
N PRO A 163 -12.61 7.82 12.09
CA PRO A 163 -11.96 8.65 11.09
C PRO A 163 -11.34 9.89 11.75
N ARG A 164 -10.15 10.30 11.30
CA ARG A 164 -9.47 11.48 11.90
C ARG A 164 -10.26 12.79 11.72
N SER A 165 -11.14 12.87 10.72
CA SER A 165 -12.22 13.86 10.58
C SER A 165 -12.85 13.73 9.19
N MET A 166 -14.18 13.54 9.09
CA MET A 166 -14.93 13.74 7.83
C MET A 166 -15.48 15.18 7.72
N ALA A 167 -15.19 16.06 8.68
CA ALA A 167 -15.85 17.36 8.81
C ALA A 167 -15.46 18.38 7.73
N GLU A 168 -14.40 18.11 6.96
CA GLU A 168 -13.87 18.96 5.88
C GLU A 168 -13.71 18.19 4.57
N GLY A 169 -14.71 17.41 4.18
CA GLY A 169 -14.68 16.63 2.93
C GLY A 169 -13.81 15.38 2.97
N GLY A 170 -12.91 15.20 3.94
CA GLY A 170 -12.10 13.98 4.11
C GLY A 170 -11.03 13.76 3.02
N GLN A 171 -10.15 12.78 3.21
CA GLN A 171 -9.14 12.37 2.22
C GLN A 171 -9.58 11.09 1.53
N LEU A 172 -9.96 11.23 0.26
CA LEU A 172 -10.40 10.10 -0.59
C LEU A 172 -9.26 9.13 -0.89
N ALA A 173 -8.07 9.69 -1.13
CA ALA A 173 -6.86 8.94 -1.46
C ALA A 173 -5.82 9.07 -0.34
N GLN A 174 -5.12 7.98 -0.03
CA GLN A 174 -4.03 7.92 0.95
C GLN A 174 -2.81 7.21 0.37
N ILE A 175 -1.62 7.75 0.63
CA ILE A 175 -0.34 7.12 0.27
C ILE A 175 0.11 6.19 1.39
N VAL A 176 0.59 5.02 1.00
CA VAL A 176 1.16 3.99 1.87
C VAL A 176 2.56 3.67 1.36
N PRO A 177 3.60 4.32 1.89
CA PRO A 177 4.97 4.04 1.49
C PRO A 177 5.46 2.73 2.10
N MET A 178 6.20 1.95 1.32
CA MET A 178 6.92 0.76 1.78
C MET A 178 8.04 1.13 2.79
N ASP A 179 8.50 2.38 2.78
CA ASP A 179 9.67 2.83 3.55
C ASP A 179 9.48 2.68 5.06
N GLY A 180 8.26 2.71 5.57
CA GLY A 180 7.98 2.45 6.99
C GLY A 180 8.24 1.03 7.45
N PHE A 181 8.53 0.11 6.51
CA PHE A 181 8.97 -1.25 6.79
C PHE A 181 10.48 -1.42 6.70
N HIS A 182 11.29 -0.37 6.56
CA HIS A 182 12.73 -0.50 6.83
C HIS A 182 12.93 -1.00 8.26
N LEU A 183 13.77 -2.01 8.44
CA LEU A 183 14.21 -2.40 9.77
C LEU A 183 14.94 -1.21 10.42
N SER A 184 14.73 -1.03 11.73
CA SER A 184 15.42 0.04 12.46
C SER A 184 16.93 -0.23 12.48
N ARG A 185 17.73 0.82 12.65
CA ARG A 185 19.19 0.69 12.79
C ARG A 185 19.59 -0.27 13.91
N GLU A 186 18.86 -0.23 15.02
CA GLU A 186 19.04 -1.16 16.12
C GLU A 186 18.79 -2.61 15.71
N HIS A 187 17.79 -2.89 14.86
CA HIS A 187 17.61 -4.23 14.31
C HIS A 187 18.79 -4.64 13.40
N LEU A 188 19.29 -3.72 12.57
CA LEU A 188 20.45 -3.99 11.71
C LEU A 188 21.73 -4.24 12.51
N ASP A 189 21.88 -3.61 13.69
CA ASP A 189 23.02 -3.85 14.60
C ASP A 189 23.08 -5.30 15.11
N HIS A 190 21.95 -6.01 15.08
CA HIS A 190 21.84 -7.39 15.57
C HIS A 190 21.93 -8.45 14.47
N PHE A 191 22.03 -8.05 13.20
CA PHE A 191 22.21 -9.00 12.09
C PHE A 191 23.47 -9.84 12.28
N SER A 192 23.49 -11.01 11.65
CA SER A 192 24.67 -11.88 11.57
C SER A 192 25.93 -11.15 11.05
N ASN A 193 25.74 -10.19 10.14
CA ASN A 193 26.76 -9.25 9.69
C ASN A 193 26.22 -7.79 9.72
N PRO A 194 26.36 -7.07 10.85
CA PRO A 194 25.79 -5.72 11.00
C PRO A 194 26.38 -4.71 10.02
N GLN A 195 27.68 -4.81 9.73
CA GLN A 195 28.36 -3.88 8.81
C GLN A 195 27.76 -3.98 7.41
N GLU A 196 27.53 -5.19 6.92
CA GLU A 196 26.90 -5.41 5.61
C GLU A 196 25.45 -4.94 5.62
N ALA A 197 24.69 -5.25 6.68
CA ALA A 197 23.30 -4.84 6.82
C ALA A 197 23.12 -3.31 6.75
N HIS A 198 24.01 -2.55 7.39
CA HIS A 198 24.02 -1.08 7.31
C HIS A 198 24.50 -0.57 5.94
N ASN A 199 25.52 -1.18 5.34
CA ASN A 199 26.04 -0.80 4.03
C ASN A 199 25.01 -1.02 2.92
N ARG A 200 24.27 -2.12 3.00
CA ARG A 200 23.22 -2.54 2.06
C ARG A 200 21.82 -2.09 2.47
N ARG A 201 21.66 -1.26 3.51
CA ARG A 201 20.36 -0.76 3.91
C ARG A 201 19.61 -0.17 2.72
N GLY A 202 18.39 -0.65 2.50
CA GLY A 202 17.61 -0.42 1.29
C GLY A 202 17.53 -1.66 0.39
N SER A 203 18.32 -2.72 0.62
CA SER A 203 18.15 -4.03 -0.03
C SER A 203 16.94 -4.80 0.54
N PRO A 204 16.36 -5.77 -0.20
CA PRO A 204 15.13 -6.47 0.21
C PRO A 204 15.15 -7.08 1.62
N GLU A 205 16.30 -7.61 2.05
CA GLU A 205 16.50 -8.25 3.34
C GLU A 205 16.50 -7.26 4.51
N THR A 206 16.73 -5.97 4.26
CA THR A 206 16.77 -4.90 5.28
C THR A 206 15.41 -4.27 5.58
N PHE A 207 14.33 -4.86 5.07
CA PHE A 207 12.95 -4.49 5.37
C PHE A 207 12.24 -5.61 6.13
N ASP A 208 11.27 -5.30 6.98
CA ASP A 208 10.29 -6.27 7.47
C ASP A 208 9.31 -6.66 6.36
N SER A 209 9.79 -7.48 5.41
CA SER A 209 8.97 -8.00 4.31
C SER A 209 7.80 -8.85 4.80
N ASN A 210 7.94 -9.48 5.97
CA ASN A 210 6.91 -10.31 6.60
C ASN A 210 5.70 -9.43 6.98
N ASN A 211 5.95 -8.32 7.66
CA ASN A 211 4.87 -7.40 8.05
C ASN A 211 4.40 -6.52 6.88
N CYS A 212 5.27 -6.18 5.93
CA CYS A 212 4.87 -5.49 4.70
C CYS A 212 3.87 -6.33 3.87
N LEU A 213 4.15 -7.63 3.69
CA LEU A 213 3.21 -8.56 3.06
C LEU A 213 1.91 -8.69 3.86
N GLN A 214 1.98 -8.71 5.19
CA GLN A 214 0.79 -8.75 6.05
C GLN A 214 -0.08 -7.50 5.89
N LEU A 215 0.54 -6.31 5.84
CA LEU A 215 -0.18 -5.08 5.52
C LEU A 215 -0.86 -5.17 4.16
N CYS A 216 -0.13 -5.61 3.13
CA CYS A 216 -0.68 -5.76 1.78
C CYS A 216 -1.90 -6.68 1.76
N ARG A 217 -1.86 -7.80 2.50
CA ARG A 217 -3.01 -8.70 2.66
C ARG A 217 -4.18 -8.01 3.35
N ILE A 218 -3.94 -7.26 4.42
CA ILE A 218 -4.98 -6.50 5.16
C ILE A 218 -5.61 -5.44 4.24
N LEU A 219 -4.80 -4.66 3.52
CA LEU A 219 -5.28 -3.63 2.62
C LEU A 219 -6.07 -4.23 1.45
N ALA A 220 -5.59 -5.32 0.85
CA ALA A 220 -6.29 -6.07 -0.19
C ALA A 220 -7.65 -6.59 0.31
N GLU A 221 -7.71 -7.19 1.50
CA GLU A 221 -8.98 -7.64 2.09
C GLU A 221 -9.91 -6.47 2.45
N SER A 222 -9.37 -5.32 2.84
CA SER A 222 -10.18 -4.10 3.07
C SER A 222 -10.84 -3.58 1.78
N CYS A 223 -10.27 -3.87 0.60
CA CYS A 223 -10.90 -3.58 -0.69
C CYS A 223 -12.18 -4.41 -0.88
N GLN A 224 -12.22 -5.63 -0.36
CA GLN A 224 -13.34 -6.57 -0.51
C GLN A 224 -14.49 -6.34 0.48
N ILE A 225 -14.37 -5.37 1.39
CA ILE A 225 -15.49 -5.00 2.25
C ILE A 225 -16.64 -4.53 1.35
N THR A 226 -17.83 -5.06 1.57
CA THR A 226 -19.00 -4.65 0.79
C THR A 226 -19.41 -3.24 1.21
N PRO A 227 -19.46 -2.26 0.28
CA PRO A 227 -19.97 -0.94 0.60
C PRO A 227 -21.47 -1.03 0.93
N PRO A 228 -21.97 -0.26 1.92
CA PRO A 228 -23.39 -0.24 2.26
C PRO A 228 -24.23 0.14 1.04
N VAL A 229 -25.14 -0.76 0.67
CA VAL A 229 -25.97 -0.63 -0.54
C VAL A 229 -27.14 0.31 -0.25
N GLN A 230 -27.23 1.42 -0.99
CA GLN A 230 -28.48 2.18 -1.09
C GLN A 230 -29.34 1.58 -2.20
N ALA A 231 -30.66 1.59 -2.02
CA ALA A 231 -31.64 0.97 -2.93
C ALA A 231 -31.55 1.46 -4.40
N LYS A 232 -30.86 2.58 -4.65
CA LYS A 232 -30.49 3.06 -5.98
C LYS A 232 -29.17 3.83 -5.95
N TRP A 233 -28.16 3.37 -6.69
CA TRP A 233 -26.91 4.10 -6.95
C TRP A 233 -27.14 5.12 -8.09
N GLU A 234 -27.91 6.17 -7.81
CA GLU A 234 -28.14 7.30 -8.73
C GLU A 234 -27.09 8.40 -8.49
N GLY A 235 -26.69 9.12 -9.55
CA GLY A 235 -25.76 10.26 -9.46
C GLY A 235 -24.36 9.98 -10.01
N GLU A 236 -23.48 10.96 -9.85
CA GLU A 236 -22.08 10.89 -10.28
C GLU A 236 -21.24 10.06 -9.30
N LEU A 237 -20.00 9.72 -9.67
CA LEU A 237 -19.09 8.90 -8.87
C LEU A 237 -18.96 9.39 -7.41
N PHE A 238 -18.81 10.71 -7.21
CA PHE A 238 -18.66 11.26 -5.87
C PHE A 238 -19.96 11.26 -5.06
N ASP A 239 -21.14 11.31 -5.69
CA ASP A 239 -22.42 11.09 -4.98
C ASP A 239 -22.50 9.67 -4.43
N LYS A 240 -22.14 8.71 -5.28
CA LYS A 240 -22.04 7.30 -4.96
C LYS A 240 -21.07 7.06 -3.79
N ILE A 241 -19.89 7.66 -3.84
CA ILE A 241 -18.90 7.59 -2.74
C ILE A 241 -19.45 8.16 -1.43
N ASN A 242 -19.99 9.38 -1.46
CA ASN A 242 -20.49 10.09 -0.28
C ASN A 242 -21.62 9.35 0.46
N SER A 243 -22.37 8.55 -0.28
CA SER A 243 -23.52 7.79 0.20
C SER A 243 -23.17 6.37 0.63
N SER A 244 -21.90 5.95 0.49
CA SER A 244 -21.46 4.57 0.73
C SER A 244 -20.34 4.45 1.78
N PHE A 245 -20.08 5.49 2.58
CA PHE A 245 -19.14 5.38 3.69
C PHE A 245 -19.76 4.58 4.84
N SER A 246 -18.95 3.76 5.52
CA SER A 246 -19.40 2.88 6.60
C SER A 246 -18.56 3.07 7.87
N ASP A 247 -19.23 3.21 9.02
CA ASP A 247 -18.57 3.32 10.32
C ASP A 247 -17.95 2.00 10.81
N THR A 248 -18.35 0.88 10.22
CA THR A 248 -17.78 -0.43 10.52
C THR A 248 -16.41 -0.65 9.90
N VAL A 249 -15.97 0.16 8.94
CA VAL A 249 -14.64 0.04 8.36
C VAL A 249 -13.59 0.56 9.35
N PRO A 250 -12.61 -0.27 9.75
CA PRO A 250 -11.65 0.09 10.79
C PRO A 250 -10.62 1.09 10.26
N SER A 251 -9.91 1.72 11.19
CA SER A 251 -8.72 2.52 10.87
C SER A 251 -7.48 1.64 10.93
N ILE A 252 -6.73 1.61 9.84
CA ILE A 252 -5.50 0.85 9.68
C ILE A 252 -4.35 1.85 9.71
N TYR A 253 -3.58 1.81 10.79
CA TYR A 253 -2.40 2.63 11.00
C TYR A 253 -1.16 1.86 10.57
N ILE A 254 -0.28 2.59 9.89
CA ILE A 254 0.82 2.06 9.11
C ILE A 254 2.07 2.84 9.50
N PRO A 255 3.23 2.17 9.66
CA PRO A 255 4.46 2.87 10.00
C PRO A 255 4.92 3.73 8.83
N GLY A 256 5.57 4.84 9.12
CA GLY A 256 6.28 5.65 8.11
C GLY A 256 7.78 5.65 8.39
N PHE A 257 8.51 6.57 7.77
CA PHE A 257 9.97 6.63 7.86
C PHE A 257 10.44 8.07 8.04
N ASP A 258 11.11 8.33 9.16
CA ASP A 258 11.66 9.64 9.43
C ASP A 258 13.09 9.73 8.87
N HIS A 259 13.28 10.57 7.84
CA HIS A 259 14.58 10.76 7.20
C HIS A 259 15.61 11.50 8.06
N ALA A 260 15.18 12.25 9.08
CA ALA A 260 16.07 12.90 10.04
C ALA A 260 16.55 11.89 11.11
N LEU A 261 15.63 11.09 11.66
CA LEU A 261 15.96 10.00 12.59
C LEU A 261 16.64 8.82 11.90
N LYS A 262 16.42 8.67 10.59
CA LYS A 262 16.83 7.53 9.76
C LYS A 262 16.28 6.21 10.27
N ASP A 263 15.05 6.22 10.78
CA ASP A 263 14.38 5.06 11.35
C ASP A 263 12.86 5.13 11.12
N PRO A 264 12.18 3.97 11.10
CA PRO A 264 10.72 3.92 10.97
C PRO A 264 10.02 4.56 12.18
N THR A 265 8.84 5.14 11.94
CA THR A 265 7.98 5.70 12.97
C THR A 265 6.62 5.01 12.97
N MET A 266 6.03 4.79 14.15
CA MET A 266 4.73 4.12 14.28
C MET A 266 3.58 5.05 13.89
N ASP A 267 2.52 4.49 13.31
CA ASP A 267 1.23 5.15 13.07
C ASP A 267 1.29 6.46 12.25
N GLU A 268 2.28 6.60 11.37
CA GLU A 268 2.48 7.80 10.55
C GLU A 268 1.38 7.97 9.49
N HIS A 269 0.99 6.86 8.85
CA HIS A 269 -0.07 6.83 7.85
C HIS A 269 -1.33 6.15 8.40
N CYS A 270 -2.49 6.58 7.91
CA CYS A 270 -3.77 5.99 8.30
C CYS A 270 -4.67 5.79 7.08
N VAL A 271 -5.16 4.57 6.91
CA VAL A 271 -6.20 4.19 5.95
C VAL A 271 -7.47 3.93 6.75
N ASP A 272 -8.43 4.85 6.68
CA ASP A 272 -9.67 4.80 7.48
C ASP A 272 -10.91 4.66 6.59
N ALA A 273 -12.11 4.74 7.18
CA ALA A 273 -13.37 4.61 6.45
C ALA A 273 -13.54 5.61 5.29
N SER A 274 -12.89 6.78 5.33
CA SER A 274 -12.96 7.79 4.28
C SER A 274 -12.05 7.48 3.09
N THR A 275 -11.02 6.65 3.28
CA THR A 275 -10.10 6.25 2.23
C THR A 275 -10.76 5.27 1.26
N ARG A 276 -10.95 5.69 0.01
CA ARG A 276 -11.52 4.90 -1.10
C ARG A 276 -10.47 4.49 -2.14
N ILE A 277 -9.31 5.14 -2.11
CA ILE A 277 -8.18 4.87 -3.01
C ILE A 277 -6.92 4.75 -2.15
N ILE A 278 -6.24 3.61 -2.22
CA ILE A 278 -4.97 3.38 -1.54
C ILE A 278 -3.86 3.44 -2.59
N VAL A 279 -2.90 4.34 -2.45
CA VAL A 279 -1.72 4.44 -3.30
C VAL A 279 -0.54 3.84 -2.56
N ILE A 280 -0.17 2.61 -2.88
CA ILE A 280 0.94 1.90 -2.24
C ILE A 280 2.17 2.05 -3.13
N GLU A 281 3.25 2.54 -2.56
CA GLU A 281 4.49 2.72 -3.32
C GLU A 281 5.70 2.06 -2.69
N GLY A 282 6.59 1.54 -3.54
CA GLY A 282 7.76 0.82 -3.03
C GLY A 282 8.72 0.36 -4.10
N LEU A 283 9.87 -0.13 -3.64
CA LEU A 283 10.88 -0.74 -4.52
C LEU A 283 10.48 -2.16 -4.92
N TYR A 284 10.00 -2.94 -3.95
CA TYR A 284 9.93 -4.40 -4.04
C TYR A 284 8.51 -4.97 -4.12
N LEU A 285 7.49 -4.14 -4.34
CA LEU A 285 6.09 -4.58 -4.39
C LEU A 285 5.80 -5.59 -5.53
N LEU A 286 6.67 -5.66 -6.54
CA LEU A 286 6.63 -6.64 -7.63
C LEU A 286 7.81 -7.62 -7.60
N LEU A 287 8.72 -7.58 -6.63
CA LEU A 287 9.91 -8.41 -6.64
C LEU A 287 9.52 -9.90 -6.50
N ASN A 288 9.98 -10.75 -7.41
CA ASN A 288 9.67 -12.19 -7.44
C ASN A 288 10.57 -13.03 -6.51
N GLU A 289 10.71 -12.59 -5.25
CA GLU A 289 11.52 -13.28 -4.24
C GLU A 289 10.83 -13.28 -2.87
N GLU A 290 11.13 -14.30 -2.06
CA GLU A 290 10.75 -14.38 -0.64
C GLU A 290 9.29 -14.00 -0.37
N ASN A 291 9.03 -13.07 0.55
CA ASN A 291 7.69 -12.57 0.87
C ASN A 291 7.15 -11.57 -0.17
N TRP A 292 8.04 -10.90 -0.91
CA TRP A 292 7.66 -9.86 -1.88
C TRP A 292 6.82 -10.41 -3.03
N LYS A 293 7.14 -11.62 -3.49
CA LYS A 293 6.44 -12.27 -4.61
C LYS A 293 4.95 -12.51 -4.34
N ASP A 294 4.54 -12.53 -3.08
CA ASP A 294 3.16 -12.77 -2.67
C ASP A 294 2.32 -11.47 -2.59
N ILE A 295 2.93 -10.28 -2.72
CA ILE A 295 2.24 -8.98 -2.65
C ILE A 295 1.30 -8.81 -3.85
N TYR A 296 1.82 -8.91 -5.08
CA TYR A 296 1.01 -8.74 -6.28
C TYR A 296 -0.15 -9.75 -6.34
N PRO A 297 0.04 -11.07 -6.11
CA PRO A 297 -1.06 -12.02 -6.04
C PRO A 297 -2.10 -11.69 -4.95
N ALA A 298 -1.68 -11.14 -3.81
CA ALA A 298 -2.58 -10.76 -2.72
C ALA A 298 -3.56 -9.65 -3.13
N PHE A 299 -3.12 -8.68 -3.94
CA PHE A 299 -4.01 -7.67 -4.52
C PHE A 299 -4.74 -8.20 -5.75
N LYS A 300 -4.07 -8.93 -6.64
CA LYS A 300 -4.66 -9.40 -7.90
C LYS A 300 -5.93 -10.24 -7.69
N LYS A 301 -5.94 -11.12 -6.68
CA LYS A 301 -7.12 -11.93 -6.33
C LYS A 301 -8.35 -11.10 -5.91
N THR A 302 -8.17 -9.82 -5.57
CA THR A 302 -9.28 -8.92 -5.22
C THR A 302 -9.97 -8.35 -6.45
N ASN A 303 -9.33 -8.34 -7.63
CA ASN A 303 -9.81 -7.63 -8.81
C ASN A 303 -10.08 -6.12 -8.56
N ALA A 304 -9.40 -5.49 -7.60
CA ALA A 304 -9.55 -4.08 -7.27
C ALA A 304 -8.19 -3.38 -7.17
N VAL A 305 -7.30 -3.63 -8.16
CA VAL A 305 -5.93 -3.11 -8.18
C VAL A 305 -5.50 -2.64 -9.57
N LEU A 306 -4.89 -1.46 -9.62
CA LEU A 306 -4.08 -0.98 -10.74
C LEU A 306 -2.60 -1.11 -10.38
N VAL A 307 -1.75 -1.50 -11.33
CA VAL A 307 -0.33 -1.72 -11.08
C VAL A 307 0.51 -1.00 -12.11
N TRP A 308 1.35 -0.07 -11.64
CA TRP A 308 2.23 0.76 -12.47
C TRP A 308 3.69 0.56 -12.06
N LYS A 309 4.53 0.20 -13.04
CA LYS A 309 5.98 0.02 -12.92
C LYS A 309 6.68 1.19 -13.59
N LEU A 310 7.51 1.93 -12.86
CA LEU A 310 8.32 3.01 -13.39
C LEU A 310 9.63 2.43 -13.93
N ASP A 311 9.91 2.60 -15.21
CA ASP A 311 11.17 2.18 -15.84
C ASP A 311 11.86 3.39 -16.48
N LEU A 312 12.92 3.85 -15.82
CA LEU A 312 13.76 4.94 -16.31
C LEU A 312 15.17 4.44 -16.63
N PRO A 313 15.88 5.05 -17.60
CA PRO A 313 17.26 4.73 -17.90
C PRO A 313 18.16 4.85 -16.66
N VAL A 314 19.14 3.94 -16.53
CA VAL A 314 20.06 3.89 -15.37
C VAL A 314 20.78 5.21 -15.16
N ASP A 315 21.25 5.84 -16.24
CA ASP A 315 21.98 7.12 -16.16
C ASP A 315 21.15 8.22 -15.51
N GLU A 316 19.83 8.20 -15.73
CA GLU A 316 18.92 9.12 -15.08
C GLU A 316 18.70 8.78 -13.60
N LEU A 317 18.57 7.50 -13.26
CA LEU A 317 18.49 7.05 -11.87
C LEU A 317 19.75 7.45 -11.10
N GLU A 318 20.94 7.20 -11.67
CA GLU A 318 22.24 7.55 -11.09
C GLU A 318 22.29 9.06 -10.79
N ARG A 319 21.99 9.90 -11.78
CA ARG A 319 21.99 11.35 -11.62
C ARG A 319 21.03 11.82 -10.53
N ARG A 320 19.80 11.28 -10.51
CA ARG A 320 18.75 11.67 -9.56
C ARG A 320 19.10 11.23 -8.13
N VAL A 321 19.57 10.01 -7.94
CA VAL A 321 19.93 9.47 -6.61
C VAL A 321 21.19 10.13 -6.08
N ALA A 322 22.22 10.31 -6.91
CA ALA A 322 23.44 10.99 -6.50
C ALA A 322 23.17 12.42 -6.03
N LYS A 323 22.29 13.16 -6.72
CA LYS A 323 21.84 14.49 -6.29
C LYS A 323 21.16 14.44 -4.92
N ARG A 324 20.25 13.47 -4.71
CA ARG A 324 19.55 13.28 -3.43
C ARG A 324 20.50 12.92 -2.29
N HIS A 325 21.54 12.13 -2.55
CA HIS A 325 22.57 11.82 -1.54
C HIS A 325 23.28 13.09 -1.07
N VAL A 326 23.57 14.03 -1.98
CA VAL A 326 24.16 15.32 -1.62
C VAL A 326 23.17 16.18 -0.84
N GLU A 327 21.94 16.31 -1.32
CA GLU A 327 20.89 17.11 -0.68
C GLU A 327 20.54 16.62 0.74
N SER A 328 20.60 15.30 0.98
CA SER A 328 20.34 14.69 2.30
C SER A 328 21.57 14.59 3.22
N GLY A 329 22.75 15.02 2.75
CA GLY A 329 24.00 14.94 3.52
C GLY A 329 24.56 13.52 3.64
N LEU A 330 24.08 12.56 2.85
CA LEU A 330 24.63 11.20 2.77
C LEU A 330 25.92 11.12 1.93
N ALA A 331 26.19 12.15 1.12
CA ALA A 331 27.41 12.28 0.32
C ALA A 331 27.86 13.75 0.27
N PRO A 332 29.17 14.06 0.43
CA PRO A 332 29.66 15.44 0.41
C PRO A 332 29.68 16.06 -1.00
N THR A 333 29.83 15.24 -2.05
CA THR A 333 29.93 15.69 -3.45
C THR A 333 29.11 14.80 -4.37
N LEU A 334 28.78 15.31 -5.57
CA LEU A 334 28.08 14.53 -6.59
C LEU A 334 28.83 13.24 -6.95
N GLU A 335 30.16 13.31 -7.08
CA GLU A 335 31.02 12.15 -7.36
C GLU A 335 30.90 11.08 -6.27
N SER A 336 30.98 11.47 -4.99
CA SER A 336 30.77 10.51 -3.89
C SER A 336 29.34 9.96 -3.85
N GLY A 337 28.35 10.75 -4.27
CA GLY A 337 26.95 10.31 -4.41
C GLY A 337 26.76 9.29 -5.52
N ILE A 338 27.49 9.42 -6.64
CA ILE A 338 27.53 8.46 -7.75
C ILE A 338 28.17 7.15 -7.29
N ASN A 339 29.31 7.20 -6.59
CA ASN A 339 29.96 5.99 -6.07
C ASN A 339 29.03 5.23 -5.12
N ARG A 340 28.37 5.94 -4.20
CA ARG A 340 27.37 5.35 -3.30
C ARG A 340 26.20 4.70 -4.05
N PHE A 341 25.70 5.35 -5.11
CA PHE A 341 24.66 4.76 -5.96
C PHE A 341 25.15 3.45 -6.59
N ARG A 342 26.35 3.43 -7.17
CA ARG A 342 26.92 2.24 -7.83
C ARG A 342 27.16 1.07 -6.87
N GLU A 343 27.56 1.39 -5.63
CA GLU A 343 27.85 0.39 -4.60
C GLU A 343 26.59 -0.24 -3.98
N ASN A 344 25.45 0.45 -3.94
CA ASN A 344 24.25 -0.06 -3.28
C ASN A 344 22.98 0.05 -4.13
N ASP A 345 22.54 1.26 -4.45
CA ASP A 345 21.25 1.51 -5.12
C ASP A 345 21.18 0.91 -6.52
N PHE A 346 22.30 0.86 -7.24
CA PHE A 346 22.40 0.29 -8.57
C PHE A 346 22.07 -1.21 -8.54
N MET A 347 22.62 -1.96 -7.59
CA MET A 347 22.29 -3.38 -7.42
C MET A 347 20.80 -3.58 -7.16
N ASN A 348 20.20 -2.71 -6.35
CA ASN A 348 18.77 -2.77 -6.07
C ASN A 348 17.94 -2.42 -7.32
N ALA A 349 18.37 -1.43 -8.10
CA ALA A 349 17.70 -1.04 -9.34
C ALA A 349 17.73 -2.15 -10.40
N ILE A 350 18.89 -2.79 -10.60
CA ILE A 350 19.02 -3.94 -11.50
C ILE A 350 18.16 -5.11 -11.02
N LYS A 351 18.19 -5.42 -9.72
CA LYS A 351 17.36 -6.47 -9.12
C LYS A 351 15.87 -6.26 -9.42
N ILE A 352 15.37 -5.04 -9.20
CA ILE A 352 13.97 -4.67 -9.49
C ILE A 352 13.67 -4.84 -10.98
N ARG A 353 14.57 -4.38 -11.86
CA ARG A 353 14.36 -4.49 -13.30
C ARG A 353 14.30 -5.94 -13.78
N GLU A 354 15.23 -6.78 -13.32
CA GLU A 354 15.43 -8.14 -13.84
C GLU A 354 14.55 -9.20 -13.16
N GLN A 355 14.13 -8.96 -11.91
CA GLN A 355 13.46 -9.96 -11.08
C GLN A 355 12.06 -9.54 -10.63
N SER A 356 11.47 -8.50 -11.23
CA SER A 356 10.05 -8.21 -11.01
C SER A 356 9.15 -9.27 -11.65
N ILE A 357 7.98 -9.49 -11.07
CA ILE A 357 6.88 -10.20 -11.68
C ILE A 357 6.43 -9.43 -12.93
N GLU A 358 6.24 -10.15 -14.03
CA GLU A 358 5.72 -9.64 -15.29
C GLU A 358 4.32 -10.21 -15.52
N ALA A 359 3.36 -9.36 -15.84
CA ALA A 359 1.97 -9.73 -16.13
C ALA A 359 1.30 -8.68 -17.03
N ASP A 360 0.31 -9.09 -17.83
CA ASP A 360 -0.32 -8.24 -18.86
C ASP A 360 -1.04 -7.00 -18.31
N ASP A 361 -1.40 -7.00 -17.02
CA ASP A 361 -2.07 -5.90 -16.33
C ASP A 361 -1.11 -4.98 -15.55
N ILE A 362 0.20 -5.22 -15.66
CA ILE A 362 1.24 -4.34 -15.12
C ILE A 362 1.62 -3.34 -16.22
N LEU A 363 1.28 -2.07 -16.00
CA LEU A 363 1.62 -1.01 -16.94
C LEU A 363 3.02 -0.48 -16.65
N THR A 364 3.87 -0.40 -17.67
CA THR A 364 5.16 0.29 -17.56
C THR A 364 5.04 1.76 -17.95
N LEU A 365 5.55 2.66 -17.10
CA LEU A 365 5.59 4.11 -17.30
C LEU A 365 7.06 4.54 -17.43
N SER A 366 7.42 5.22 -18.52
CA SER A 366 8.83 5.46 -18.88
C SER A 366 9.22 6.92 -19.13
N ASN A 367 8.27 7.86 -19.29
CA ASN A 367 8.57 9.29 -19.45
C ASN A 367 8.01 10.12 -18.28
N ILE A 368 8.89 10.72 -17.48
CA ILE A 368 8.56 11.71 -16.43
C ILE A 368 8.94 13.10 -16.88
#